data_AF-F1L3W0-F1
#
_entry.id   AF-F1L3W0-F1
#
_cell.length_a   1.000
_cell.length_b   1.000
_cell.length_c   1.000
_cell.angle_alpha   90.00
_cell.angle_beta   90.00
_cell.angle_gamma   90.00
#
_symmetry.space_group_name_H-M   'P 1'
#
loop_
_entity.id
_entity.type
_entity.pdbx_description
1 polymer ?
#
loop_
_entity_poly.entity_id
_entity_poly.type
_entity_poly.pdbx_seq_one_letter_code
_entity_poly.pdbx_strand_id
1 'polypeptide(L)'
;MVDESVPKTDNRFGSQNNVIAIDEADFEVFDALDRDLASSNAGEAMRKVSVAGAQPPSHDTPNDRELEKLKQFTQEAPDRRDFEKTQNPPVLPPHLLQVILNKDTPVQCDPNVLPEPNHVMLNHLYALSIKDGVMVLSATHRYRKKYVTTLLYKPI
;
A
#
# COMPACT_ATOMS: atom_id res chain seq x y z
N MET A 1 -6.13 -44.22 6.49
CA MET A 1 -5.59 -43.33 5.44
C MET A 1 -5.27 -42.02 6.11
N VAL A 2 -4.05 -41.52 5.95
CA VAL A 2 -3.56 -40.27 6.56
C VAL A 2 -3.38 -39.21 5.48
N ASP A 3 -3.41 -37.94 5.87
CA ASP A 3 -3.08 -36.83 4.96
C ASP A 3 -1.55 -36.73 4.83
N GLU A 4 -1.04 -36.69 3.59
CA GLU A 4 0.39 -36.61 3.27
C GLU A 4 0.98 -35.20 3.45
N SER A 5 0.13 -34.17 3.51
CA SER A 5 0.56 -32.76 3.58
C SER A 5 0.85 -32.25 4.99
N VAL A 6 0.50 -33.03 6.02
CA VAL A 6 0.63 -32.63 7.43
C VAL A 6 1.50 -33.60 8.23
N PRO A 7 2.09 -33.17 9.35
CA PRO A 7 2.95 -34.01 10.17
C PRO A 7 2.29 -35.33 10.61
N LYS A 8 3.11 -36.39 10.75
CA LYS A 8 2.66 -37.75 11.08
C LYS A 8 3.49 -38.37 12.20
N THR A 9 2.91 -39.34 12.88
CA THR A 9 3.58 -40.18 13.87
C THR A 9 3.11 -41.63 13.78
N ASP A 10 3.99 -42.57 14.12
CA ASP A 10 3.68 -44.01 14.17
C ASP A 10 3.07 -44.39 15.52
N ASN A 11 2.07 -45.26 15.51
CA ASN A 11 1.50 -45.81 16.73
C ASN A 11 2.12 -47.17 17.10
N ARG A 12 1.87 -47.63 18.33
CA ARG A 12 2.36 -48.92 18.84
C ARG A 12 1.78 -50.16 18.15
N PHE A 13 0.79 -49.97 17.27
CA PHE A 13 0.09 -51.02 16.56
C PHE A 13 0.48 -51.08 15.07
N GLY A 14 1.52 -50.34 14.65
CA GLY A 14 2.06 -50.37 13.29
C GLY A 14 1.29 -49.54 12.26
N SER A 15 0.40 -48.64 12.70
CA SER A 15 -0.30 -47.70 11.82
C SER A 15 0.10 -46.25 12.10
N GLN A 16 -0.13 -45.36 11.13
CA GLN A 16 0.22 -43.94 11.21
C GLN A 16 -0.99 -43.06 11.54
N ASN A 17 -0.74 -41.99 12.26
CA ASN A 17 -1.70 -40.94 12.59
C ASN A 17 -1.14 -39.56 12.23
N ASN A 18 -2.00 -38.64 11.79
CA ASN A 18 -1.63 -37.23 11.65
C ASN A 18 -1.50 -36.55 13.03
N VAL A 19 -0.62 -35.55 13.13
CA VAL A 19 -0.35 -34.80 14.36
C VAL A 19 -0.69 -33.32 14.15
N ILE A 20 -1.44 -32.75 15.09
CA ILE A 20 -1.76 -31.33 15.15
C ILE A 20 -1.18 -30.79 16.45
N ALA A 21 -0.38 -29.73 16.36
CA ALA A 21 0.05 -28.96 17.52
C ALA A 21 -0.95 -27.81 17.71
N ILE A 22 -1.42 -27.63 18.94
CA ILE A 22 -2.27 -26.50 19.33
C ILE A 22 -1.45 -25.73 20.35
N ASP A 23 -1.18 -24.47 20.05
CA ASP A 23 -0.46 -23.55 20.90
C ASP A 23 -1.42 -22.51 21.49
N GLU A 24 -1.07 -21.92 22.63
CA GLU A 24 -1.88 -20.88 23.29
C GLU A 24 -2.14 -19.68 22.37
N ALA A 25 -1.19 -19.34 21.48
CA ALA A 25 -1.38 -18.24 20.54
C ALA A 25 -2.44 -18.53 19.46
N ASP A 26 -2.77 -19.80 19.21
CA ASP A 26 -3.79 -20.16 18.21
C ASP A 26 -5.20 -19.77 18.65
N PHE A 27 -5.38 -19.41 19.93
CA PHE A 27 -6.65 -18.95 20.49
C PHE A 27 -6.86 -17.44 20.37
N GLU A 28 -5.78 -16.66 20.22
CA GLU A 28 -5.82 -15.21 20.07
C GLU A 28 -5.50 -14.82 18.62
N VAL A 29 -6.47 -14.21 17.94
CA VAL A 29 -6.41 -14.01 16.47
C VAL A 29 -5.18 -13.21 16.05
N PHE A 30 -4.79 -12.20 16.82
CA PHE A 30 -3.62 -11.39 16.48
C PHE A 30 -2.31 -12.17 16.64
N ASP A 31 -2.19 -12.99 17.68
CA ASP A 31 -0.97 -13.75 17.95
C ASP A 31 -0.82 -14.93 16.96
N ALA A 32 -1.93 -15.54 16.56
CA ALA A 32 -1.98 -16.53 15.49
C ALA A 32 -1.52 -15.93 14.15
N LEU A 33 -2.07 -14.76 13.77
CA LEU A 33 -1.67 -14.06 12.54
C LEU A 33 -0.20 -13.63 12.56
N ASP A 34 0.32 -13.18 13.70
CA ASP A 34 1.74 -12.81 13.81
C ASP A 34 2.67 -14.02 13.62
N ARG A 35 2.30 -15.20 14.12
CA ARG A 35 3.04 -16.45 13.86
C ARG A 35 2.95 -16.91 12.42
N ASP A 36 1.78 -16.82 11.82
CA ASP A 36 1.57 -17.17 10.41
C ASP A 36 2.37 -16.25 9.50
N LEU A 37 2.38 -14.95 9.79
CA LEU A 37 3.22 -13.98 9.09
C LEU A 37 4.70 -14.32 9.26
N ALA A 38 5.15 -14.60 10.48
CA ALA A 38 6.55 -14.89 10.79
C ALA A 38 7.07 -16.21 10.18
N SER A 39 6.19 -17.16 9.86
CA SER A 39 6.51 -18.43 9.21
C SER A 39 6.25 -18.41 7.69
N SER A 40 5.53 -17.40 7.19
CA SER A 40 5.32 -17.19 5.76
C SER A 40 6.61 -16.78 5.03
N ASN A 41 6.68 -17.09 3.73
CA ASN A 41 7.75 -16.60 2.82
C ASN A 41 7.95 -15.07 2.94
N ALA A 42 6.86 -14.36 3.19
CA ALA A 42 6.82 -12.93 3.49
C ALA A 42 7.60 -12.57 4.77
N GLY A 43 7.33 -13.24 5.90
CA GLY A 43 8.04 -13.02 7.16
C GLY A 43 9.51 -13.41 7.10
N GLU A 44 9.86 -14.44 6.33
CA GLU A 44 11.27 -14.79 6.08
C GLU A 44 12.02 -13.72 5.28
N ALA A 45 11.40 -13.18 4.23
CA ALA A 45 11.97 -12.06 3.46
C ALA A 45 12.14 -10.81 4.35
N MET A 46 11.16 -10.54 5.22
CA MET A 46 11.19 -9.42 6.14
C MET A 46 12.24 -9.56 7.25
N ARG A 47 12.47 -10.77 7.78
CA ARG A 47 13.56 -11.04 8.73
C ARG A 47 14.93 -10.73 8.13
N LYS A 48 15.19 -11.14 6.88
CA LYS A 48 16.46 -10.82 6.18
C LYS A 48 16.68 -9.31 6.01
N VAL A 49 15.61 -8.53 5.85
CA VAL A 49 15.65 -7.07 5.75
C VAL A 49 15.73 -6.38 7.12
N SER A 50 15.09 -6.93 8.16
CA SER A 50 15.12 -6.38 9.53
C SER A 50 16.52 -6.40 10.18
N VAL A 51 17.39 -7.32 9.76
CA VAL A 51 18.82 -7.32 10.12
C VAL A 51 19.55 -6.06 9.62
N ALA A 52 18.97 -5.34 8.63
CA ALA A 52 19.46 -4.05 8.14
C ALA A 52 18.79 -2.82 8.81
N GLY A 53 17.95 -3.01 9.85
CA GLY A 53 17.54 -1.93 10.77
C GLY A 53 16.22 -1.20 10.48
N ALA A 54 15.25 -1.79 9.79
CA ALA A 54 13.92 -1.18 9.55
C ALA A 54 12.76 -1.99 10.16
N GLN A 55 11.78 -1.32 10.78
CA GLN A 55 10.58 -1.91 11.39
C GLN A 55 9.53 -2.36 10.34
N PRO A 56 8.84 -3.49 10.55
CA PRO A 56 7.91 -4.04 9.57
C PRO A 56 6.45 -3.49 9.68
N PRO A 57 5.78 -3.15 8.55
CA PRO A 57 4.32 -2.97 8.48
C PRO A 57 3.53 -4.30 8.40
N SER A 58 2.27 -4.26 8.85
CA SER A 58 1.35 -5.40 9.05
C SER A 58 0.58 -5.86 7.79
N HIS A 59 1.03 -6.87 7.05
CA HIS A 59 0.16 -7.65 6.12
C HIS A 59 0.79 -8.99 5.64
N ASP A 60 -0.07 -10.00 5.37
CA ASP A 60 0.23 -11.43 5.11
C ASP A 60 1.17 -11.74 3.93
N THR A 61 1.33 -10.82 2.98
CA THR A 61 2.40 -10.81 1.98
C THR A 61 2.63 -9.36 1.59
N PRO A 62 3.85 -8.80 1.74
CA PRO A 62 4.15 -7.48 1.22
C PRO A 62 3.86 -7.48 -0.27
N ASN A 63 2.85 -6.74 -0.71
CA ASN A 63 2.72 -6.45 -2.13
C ASN A 63 3.97 -5.69 -2.60
N ASP A 64 4.19 -5.58 -3.92
CA ASP A 64 5.38 -4.91 -4.47
C ASP A 64 5.59 -3.52 -3.87
N ARG A 65 4.50 -2.80 -3.56
CA ARG A 65 4.53 -1.48 -2.93
C ARG A 65 5.01 -1.51 -1.47
N GLU A 66 4.67 -2.54 -0.71
CA GLU A 66 5.17 -2.75 0.66
C GLU A 66 6.63 -3.19 0.66
N LEU A 67 7.01 -4.03 -0.30
CA LEU A 67 8.40 -4.43 -0.49
C LEU A 67 9.28 -3.25 -0.91
N GLU A 68 8.76 -2.32 -1.73
CA GLU A 68 9.44 -1.06 -2.05
C GLU A 68 9.62 -0.14 -0.84
N LYS A 69 8.63 -0.07 0.07
CA LYS A 69 8.76 0.73 1.30
C LYS A 69 9.85 0.22 2.25
N LEU A 70 10.24 -1.04 2.12
CA LEU A 70 11.34 -1.65 2.87
C LEU A 70 12.72 -1.37 2.25
N LYS A 71 12.78 -0.94 0.99
CA LYS A 71 14.04 -0.54 0.38
C LYS A 71 14.53 0.73 1.06
N GLN A 72 15.81 0.75 1.41
CA GLN A 72 16.42 1.95 1.94
C GLN A 72 16.40 3.05 0.88
N PHE A 73 15.93 4.24 1.27
CA PHE A 73 16.00 5.40 0.39
C PHE A 73 17.46 5.68 0.03
N THR A 74 17.74 5.74 -1.27
CA THR A 74 19.05 6.06 -1.82
C THR A 74 18.93 7.25 -2.76
N GLN A 75 20.04 7.95 -2.98
CA GLN A 75 20.17 9.01 -3.99
C GLN A 75 20.71 8.48 -5.33
N GLU A 76 21.07 7.20 -5.39
CA GLU A 76 21.55 6.57 -6.61
C GLU A 76 20.37 6.21 -7.52
N ALA A 77 20.44 6.64 -8.78
CA ALA A 77 19.46 6.26 -9.79
C ALA A 77 19.58 4.76 -10.10
N PRO A 78 18.46 4.00 -10.16
CA PRO A 78 18.49 2.57 -10.45
C PRO A 78 19.00 2.30 -11.88
N ASP A 79 19.63 1.14 -12.08
CA ASP A 79 20.17 0.76 -13.38
C ASP A 79 19.03 0.36 -14.32
N ARG A 80 19.13 0.74 -15.61
CA ARG A 80 18.12 0.40 -16.60
C ARG A 80 17.91 -1.12 -16.73
N ARG A 81 18.95 -1.91 -16.47
CA ARG A 81 18.91 -3.39 -16.49
C ARG A 81 17.93 -3.96 -15.47
N ASP A 82 17.72 -3.26 -14.36
CA ASP A 82 16.77 -3.67 -13.31
C ASP A 82 15.32 -3.68 -13.81
N PHE A 83 15.03 -2.92 -14.88
CA PHE A 83 13.71 -2.77 -15.47
C PHE A 83 13.47 -3.64 -16.71
N GLU A 84 14.46 -4.39 -17.19
CA GLU A 84 14.31 -5.21 -18.42
C GLU A 84 13.22 -6.28 -18.30
N LYS A 85 12.92 -6.72 -17.08
CA LYS A 85 11.85 -7.69 -16.77
C LYS A 85 10.55 -7.04 -16.31
N THR A 86 10.51 -5.72 -16.14
CA THR A 86 9.32 -5.03 -15.66
C THR A 86 8.26 -4.91 -16.76
N GLN A 87 7.00 -5.06 -16.37
CA GLN A 87 5.88 -4.84 -17.28
C GLN A 87 5.75 -3.36 -17.62
N ASN A 88 5.01 -3.07 -18.70
CA ASN A 88 4.69 -1.69 -19.07
C ASN A 88 4.04 -0.94 -17.90
N PRO A 89 4.27 0.38 -17.77
CA PRO A 89 3.63 1.18 -16.76
C PRO A 89 2.10 1.02 -16.80
N PRO A 90 1.43 1.03 -15.64
CA PRO A 90 -0.02 0.90 -15.59
C PRO A 90 -0.69 2.08 -16.31
N VAL A 91 -1.83 1.80 -16.93
CA VAL A 91 -2.65 2.83 -17.60
C VAL A 91 -3.17 3.82 -16.56
N LEU A 92 -3.17 5.11 -16.91
CA LEU A 92 -3.69 6.18 -16.06
C LEU A 92 -5.16 5.90 -15.69
N PRO A 93 -5.51 5.79 -14.39
CA PRO A 93 -6.90 5.63 -13.99
C PRO A 93 -7.74 6.85 -14.42
N PRO A 94 -8.88 6.66 -15.11
CA PRO A 94 -9.67 7.77 -15.66
C PRO A 94 -10.23 8.71 -14.57
N HIS A 95 -10.35 8.22 -13.33
CA HIS A 95 -10.77 9.02 -12.17
C HIS A 95 -9.87 10.23 -11.92
N LEU A 96 -8.56 10.13 -12.21
CA LEU A 96 -7.62 11.22 -12.00
C LEU A 96 -7.81 12.36 -13.01
N LEU A 97 -8.51 12.12 -14.11
CA LEU A 97 -8.86 13.14 -15.11
C LEU A 97 -10.04 14.02 -14.66
N GLN A 98 -10.79 13.62 -13.63
CA GLN A 98 -11.98 14.34 -13.15
C GLN A 98 -11.61 15.46 -12.16
N VAL A 99 -10.94 16.50 -12.65
CA VAL A 99 -10.50 17.63 -11.82
C VAL A 99 -11.69 18.37 -11.19
N ILE A 100 -11.78 18.37 -9.86
CA ILE A 100 -12.92 18.99 -9.14
C ILE A 100 -13.00 20.51 -9.31
N LEU A 101 -11.85 21.17 -9.51
CA LEU A 101 -11.77 22.60 -9.74
C LEU A 101 -12.24 23.01 -11.14
N ASN A 102 -12.34 22.05 -12.07
CA ASN A 102 -12.87 22.30 -13.42
C ASN A 102 -14.37 22.01 -13.51
N LYS A 103 -15.02 21.62 -12.40
CA LYS A 103 -16.46 21.38 -12.38
C LYS A 103 -17.20 22.68 -12.07
N ASP A 104 -18.26 22.94 -12.83
CA ASP A 104 -19.13 24.08 -12.57
C ASP A 104 -19.84 23.92 -11.23
N THR A 105 -19.80 24.97 -10.42
CA THR A 105 -20.57 25.05 -9.18
C THR A 105 -21.83 25.88 -9.44
N PRO A 106 -23.03 25.42 -9.05
CA PRO A 106 -24.26 26.20 -9.24
C PRO A 106 -24.14 27.59 -8.61
N VAL A 107 -24.57 28.63 -9.33
CA VAL A 107 -24.45 30.04 -8.93
C VAL A 107 -25.16 30.35 -7.60
N GLN A 108 -26.09 29.50 -7.18
CA GLN A 108 -26.85 29.64 -5.94
C GLN A 108 -26.10 29.17 -4.68
N CYS A 109 -24.95 28.50 -4.84
CA CYS A 109 -24.15 27.97 -3.74
C CYS A 109 -22.98 28.90 -3.39
N ASP A 110 -22.44 28.77 -2.17
CA ASP A 110 -21.21 29.46 -1.76
C ASP A 110 -20.04 29.09 -2.71
N PRO A 111 -19.32 30.06 -3.30
CA PRO A 111 -18.24 29.81 -4.25
C PRO A 111 -17.06 29.03 -3.66
N ASN A 112 -16.94 28.94 -2.33
CA ASN A 112 -15.90 28.16 -1.66
C ASN A 112 -16.29 26.69 -1.43
N VAL A 113 -17.54 26.32 -1.76
CA VAL A 113 -18.03 24.95 -1.60
C VAL A 113 -17.82 24.18 -2.90
N LEU A 114 -17.03 23.11 -2.80
CA LEU A 114 -16.78 22.18 -3.89
C LEU A 114 -17.66 20.91 -3.73
N PRO A 115 -17.98 20.22 -4.82
CA PRO A 115 -18.64 18.91 -4.75
C PRO A 115 -17.77 17.88 -4.02
N GLU A 116 -18.40 16.83 -3.48
CA GLU A 116 -17.68 15.76 -2.80
C GLU A 116 -16.68 15.07 -3.77
N PRO A 117 -15.37 15.02 -3.42
CA PRO A 117 -14.37 14.37 -4.26
C PRO A 117 -14.44 12.85 -4.15
N ASN A 118 -14.00 12.15 -5.19
CA ASN A 118 -13.76 10.71 -5.10
C ASN A 118 -12.53 10.45 -4.20
N HIS A 119 -12.57 9.45 -3.32
CA HIS A 119 -11.45 9.15 -2.44
C HIS A 119 -10.13 8.84 -3.19
N VAL A 120 -10.22 8.33 -4.43
CA VAL A 120 -9.05 7.98 -5.26
C VAL A 120 -8.27 9.21 -5.76
N MET A 121 -8.90 10.38 -5.90
CA MET A 121 -8.20 11.60 -6.36
C MET A 121 -7.51 12.37 -5.22
N LEU A 122 -7.71 11.95 -3.97
CA LEU A 122 -7.11 12.62 -2.81
C LEU A 122 -5.60 12.44 -2.81
N ASN A 123 -4.87 13.46 -2.36
CA ASN A 123 -3.41 13.50 -2.31
C ASN A 123 -2.72 13.46 -3.69
N HIS A 124 -3.47 13.61 -4.79
CA HIS A 124 -2.91 13.80 -6.13
C HIS A 124 -2.71 15.29 -6.42
N LEU A 125 -1.55 15.62 -6.99
CA LEU A 125 -1.19 16.97 -7.38
C LEU A 125 -1.84 17.33 -8.73
N TYR A 126 -2.56 18.44 -8.75
CA TYR A 126 -3.05 19.08 -9.97
C TYR A 126 -2.35 20.42 -10.14
N ALA A 127 -1.92 20.73 -11.36
CA ALA A 127 -1.22 21.97 -11.67
C ALA A 127 -1.87 22.65 -12.87
N LEU A 128 -1.94 23.98 -12.83
CA LEU A 128 -2.21 24.77 -14.03
C LEU A 128 -0.90 24.98 -14.80
N SER A 129 -1.01 25.20 -16.12
CA SER A 129 0.11 25.66 -16.92
C SER A 129 0.62 26.99 -16.36
N ILE A 130 1.94 27.07 -16.21
CA ILE A 130 2.63 28.28 -15.73
C ILE A 130 2.30 29.45 -16.65
N LYS A 131 1.91 30.58 -16.07
CA LYS A 131 1.64 31.84 -16.78
C LYS A 131 2.21 33.00 -15.97
N ASP A 132 2.76 34.00 -16.66
CA ASP A 132 3.29 35.24 -16.07
C ASP A 132 4.30 35.02 -14.93
N GLY A 133 5.13 33.98 -15.05
CA GLY A 133 6.15 33.65 -14.04
C GLY A 133 5.57 33.07 -12.73
N VAL A 134 4.31 32.65 -12.72
CA VAL A 134 3.66 32.05 -11.55
C VAL A 134 3.25 30.61 -11.83
N MET A 135 3.63 29.72 -10.92
CA MET A 135 3.15 28.34 -10.85
C MET A 135 1.95 28.26 -9.90
N VAL A 136 0.92 27.52 -10.32
CA VAL A 136 -0.25 27.24 -9.48
C VAL A 136 -0.37 25.74 -9.29
N LEU A 137 -0.26 25.32 -8.03
CA LEU A 137 -0.39 23.93 -7.61
C LEU A 137 -1.64 23.76 -6.76
N SER A 138 -2.27 22.60 -6.83
CA SER A 138 -3.42 22.26 -6.01
C SER A 138 -3.45 20.79 -5.64
N ALA A 139 -4.01 20.49 -4.48
CA ALA A 139 -4.25 19.12 -4.04
C ALA A 139 -5.43 19.09 -3.06
N THR A 140 -6.19 18.00 -3.09
CA THR A 140 -7.31 17.78 -2.18
C THR A 140 -6.91 16.81 -1.09
N HIS A 141 -7.05 17.23 0.16
CA HIS A 141 -6.69 16.46 1.35
C HIS A 141 -7.92 16.20 2.21
N ARG A 142 -7.93 15.04 2.89
CA ARG A 142 -8.97 14.71 3.87
C ARG A 142 -8.52 15.09 5.27
N TYR A 143 -9.31 15.90 5.96
CA TYR A 143 -9.20 16.13 7.40
C TYR A 143 -10.40 15.51 8.12
N ARG A 144 -10.17 14.40 8.83
CA ARG A 144 -11.22 13.57 9.43
C ARG A 144 -12.26 13.11 8.39
N LYS A 145 -13.47 13.68 8.44
CA LYS A 145 -14.61 13.42 7.54
C LYS A 145 -14.90 14.58 6.58
N LYS A 146 -13.96 15.53 6.45
CA LYS A 146 -14.08 16.73 5.59
C LYS A 146 -12.94 16.74 4.56
N TYR A 147 -13.18 17.41 3.45
CA TYR A 147 -12.22 17.55 2.36
C TYR A 147 -11.87 19.02 2.18
N VAL A 148 -10.60 19.30 1.93
CA VAL A 148 -10.08 20.65 1.69
C VAL A 148 -9.21 20.61 0.45
N THR A 149 -9.49 21.49 -0.50
CA THR A 149 -8.67 21.68 -1.70
C THR A 149 -7.86 22.94 -1.53
N THR A 150 -6.55 22.77 -1.41
CA THR A 150 -5.62 23.90 -1.20
C THR A 150 -5.00 24.27 -2.54
N LEU A 151 -4.93 25.58 -2.82
CA LEU A 151 -4.19 26.13 -3.95
C LEU A 151 -2.95 26.88 -3.43
N LEU A 152 -1.80 26.68 -4.09
CA LEU A 152 -0.55 27.37 -3.82
C LEU A 152 -0.12 28.12 -5.08
N TYR A 153 -0.03 29.44 -4.96
CA TYR A 153 0.56 30.32 -5.98
C TYR A 153 2.00 30.60 -5.58
N LYS A 154 2.95 30.22 -6.44
CA LYS A 154 4.38 30.36 -6.18
C LYS A 154 5.08 30.98 -7.40
N PRO A 155 5.76 32.13 -7.26
CA PRO A 155 6.64 32.67 -8.30
C PRO A 155 7.77 31.68 -8.64
N ILE A 156 8.22 31.72 -9.88
CA ILE A 156 9.32 30.86 -10.39
C ILE A 156 10.64 31.62 -10.39
#